data_AF-A0A7W0T958-F1
#
_entry.id   AF-A0A7W0T958-F1
#
_cell.length_a   1.000
_cell.length_b   1.000
_cell.length_c   1.000
_cell.angle_alpha   90.00
_cell.angle_beta   90.00
_cell.angle_gamma   90.00
#
_symmetry.space_group_name_H-M   'P 1'
#
loop_
_entity.id
_entity.type
_entity.pdbx_description
1 polymer ?
#
loop_
_entity_poly.entity_id
_entity_poly.type
_entity_poly.pdbx_seq_one_letter_code
_entity_poly.pdbx_strand_id
1 'polypeptide(L)'
;AGDDAGCAPPAEIQIWPSCRRNLGLYDRVQSVGAPAERISVRGVPALLFDDGTRLELETGQSTAVVFAGTRARVLRIAGALRAIDGTVLPLRPLPQPTRGQEGGPSNC
;
A
#
# COMPACT_ATOMS: atom_id res chain seq x y z
N ALA A 1 -8.83 15.25 -34.39
CA ALA A 1 -9.57 14.34 -33.52
C ALA A 1 -9.02 14.56 -32.12
N GLY A 2 -9.87 14.98 -31.17
CA GLY A 2 -9.45 15.22 -29.79
C GLY A 2 -9.38 13.89 -29.05
N ASP A 3 -8.27 13.63 -28.38
CA ASP A 3 -8.07 12.42 -27.60
C ASP A 3 -8.94 12.46 -26.34
N ASP A 4 -10.16 11.92 -26.43
CA ASP A 4 -11.09 11.69 -25.31
C ASP A 4 -10.63 10.55 -24.36
N ALA A 5 -9.37 10.13 -24.45
CA ALA A 5 -8.73 9.32 -23.42
C ALA A 5 -8.29 10.27 -22.30
N GLY A 6 -9.21 10.54 -21.38
CA GLY A 6 -8.93 11.34 -20.18
C GLY A 6 -7.59 10.92 -19.57
N CYS A 7 -6.70 11.89 -19.36
CA CYS A 7 -5.35 11.60 -18.88
C CYS A 7 -5.45 10.80 -17.58
N ALA A 8 -4.91 9.57 -17.58
CA ALA A 8 -4.79 8.80 -16.35
C ALA A 8 -3.98 9.63 -15.33
N PRO A 9 -4.41 9.67 -14.05
CA PRO A 9 -3.68 10.43 -13.06
C PRO A 9 -2.26 9.87 -12.93
N PRO A 10 -1.25 10.72 -12.72
CA PRO A 10 0.15 10.28 -12.66
C PRO A 10 0.46 9.42 -11.43
N ALA A 11 -0.46 9.36 -10.47
CA ALA A 11 -0.48 8.44 -9.35
C ALA A 11 -1.89 8.36 -8.76
N GLU A 12 -2.21 7.24 -8.11
CA GLU A 12 -3.45 7.02 -7.37
C GLU A 12 -3.12 6.44 -5.99
N ILE A 13 -3.85 6.88 -4.97
CA ILE A 13 -3.75 6.35 -3.61
C ILE A 13 -5.15 5.93 -3.17
N GLN A 14 -5.30 4.66 -2.78
CA GLN A 14 -6.53 4.13 -2.20
C GLN A 14 -6.28 3.76 -0.75
N ILE A 15 -7.23 4.06 0.13
CA ILE A 15 -7.18 3.70 1.54
C ILE A 15 -8.28 2.68 1.82
N TRP A 16 -7.88 1.51 2.31
CA TRP A 16 -8.78 0.44 2.67
C TRP A 16 -8.71 0.18 4.17
N PRO A 17 -9.84 -0.15 4.84
CA PRO A 17 -9.77 -0.73 6.17
C PRO A 17 -8.95 -2.03 6.12
N SER A 18 -8.00 -2.23 7.05
CA SER A 18 -7.12 -3.41 7.01
C SER A 18 -7.89 -4.74 7.03
N CYS A 19 -9.08 -4.74 7.66
CA CYS A 19 -9.96 -5.91 7.69
C CYS A 19 -10.48 -6.34 6.31
N ARG A 20 -10.61 -5.39 5.39
CA ARG A 20 -11.04 -5.64 4.01
C ARG A 20 -9.87 -5.94 3.09
N ARG A 21 -8.69 -5.40 3.41
CA ARG A 21 -7.46 -5.58 2.64
C ARG A 21 -6.28 -5.62 3.59
N ASN A 22 -5.68 -6.80 3.78
CA ASN A 22 -4.48 -7.01 4.58
C ASN A 22 -3.46 -7.82 3.80
N LEU A 23 -2.19 -7.70 4.17
CA LEU A 23 -1.12 -8.40 3.45
C LEU A 23 -1.19 -9.92 3.64
N GLY A 24 -1.79 -10.39 4.73
CA GLY A 24 -2.04 -11.81 5.01
C GLY A 24 -2.97 -12.50 4.01
N LEU A 25 -3.77 -11.75 3.24
CA LEU A 25 -4.57 -12.30 2.14
C LEU A 25 -3.70 -12.97 1.06
N TYR A 26 -2.45 -12.53 0.93
CA TYR A 26 -1.51 -13.04 -0.07
C TYR A 26 -0.66 -14.22 0.44
N ASP A 27 -0.65 -14.50 1.75
CA ASP A 27 0.13 -15.60 2.32
C ASP A 27 -0.42 -16.98 1.92
N ARG A 28 -1.72 -17.05 1.60
CA ARG A 28 -2.41 -18.32 1.28
C ARG A 28 -2.54 -18.59 -0.21
N VAL A 29 -2.12 -17.65 -1.07
CA VAL A 29 -2.45 -17.65 -2.50
C VAL A 29 -1.17 -17.63 -3.33
N GLN A 30 -0.68 -18.80 -3.73
CA GLN A 30 0.39 -18.96 -4.74
C GLN A 30 -0.14 -18.81 -6.18
N SER A 31 -0.99 -17.82 -6.45
CA SER A 31 -1.61 -17.65 -7.78
C SER A 31 -1.38 -16.26 -8.37
N VAL A 32 -1.80 -16.10 -9.63
CA VAL A 32 -1.74 -14.86 -10.43
C VAL A 32 -2.20 -13.67 -9.60
N GLY A 33 -1.31 -12.71 -9.36
CA GLY A 33 -1.54 -11.57 -8.47
C GLY A 33 -0.83 -11.65 -7.11
N ALA A 34 -0.04 -12.70 -6.86
CA ALA A 34 0.91 -12.75 -5.75
C ALA A 34 1.89 -11.56 -5.79
N PRO A 35 2.35 -11.07 -4.62
CA PRO A 35 3.30 -9.97 -4.58
C PRO A 35 4.62 -10.40 -5.20
N ALA A 36 5.19 -9.51 -6.01
CA ALA A 36 6.52 -9.69 -6.59
C ALA A 36 7.62 -9.61 -5.52
N GLU A 37 7.41 -8.78 -4.50
CA GLU A 37 8.43 -8.55 -3.47
C GLU A 37 7.80 -8.11 -2.15
N ARG A 38 8.38 -8.57 -1.03
CA ARG A 38 8.09 -8.06 0.31
C ARG A 38 9.14 -7.05 0.71
N ILE A 39 8.70 -5.87 1.15
CA ILE A 39 9.60 -4.81 1.63
C ILE A 39 9.08 -4.24 2.94
N SER A 40 9.84 -3.32 3.53
CA SER A 40 9.34 -2.44 4.58
C SER A 40 9.43 -0.99 4.13
N VAL A 41 8.38 -0.22 4.44
CA VAL A 41 8.35 1.24 4.23
C VAL A 41 8.18 1.89 5.58
N ARG A 42 9.18 2.67 6.02
CA ARG A 42 9.12 3.42 7.28
C ARG A 42 8.73 2.57 8.50
N GLY A 43 9.21 1.31 8.50
CA GLY A 43 9.03 0.37 9.61
C GLY A 43 7.73 -0.43 9.57
N VAL A 44 6.88 -0.30 8.55
CA VAL A 44 5.69 -1.15 8.39
C VAL A 44 5.85 -2.13 7.22
N PRO A 45 5.20 -3.30 7.26
CA PRO A 45 5.26 -4.26 6.17
C PRO A 45 4.57 -3.72 4.92
N ALA A 46 5.15 -4.04 3.76
CA ALA A 46 4.56 -3.69 2.48
C ALA A 46 4.86 -4.74 1.41
N LEU A 47 4.01 -4.80 0.40
CA LEU A 47 4.09 -5.70 -0.74
C LEU A 47 4.11 -4.91 -2.04
N LEU A 48 5.05 -5.24 -2.92
CA LEU A 48 5.10 -4.72 -4.28
C LEU A 48 4.45 -5.70 -5.25
N PHE A 49 3.69 -5.15 -6.19
CA PHE A 49 3.01 -5.86 -7.26
C PHE A 49 3.29 -5.17 -8.59
N ASP A 50 2.89 -5.81 -9.69
CA ASP A 50 2.86 -5.20 -11.03
C ASP A 50 4.23 -4.57 -11.40
N ASP A 51 5.30 -5.36 -11.26
CA ASP A 51 6.70 -4.92 -11.46
C ASP A 51 7.10 -3.67 -10.65
N GLY A 52 6.47 -3.50 -9.49
CA GLY A 52 6.69 -2.41 -8.55
C GLY A 52 5.89 -1.14 -8.86
N THR A 53 4.97 -1.16 -9.82
CA THR A 53 4.06 -0.02 -10.12
C THR A 53 2.87 0.06 -9.17
N ARG A 54 2.65 -0.98 -8.37
CA ARG A 54 1.70 -0.99 -7.25
C ARG A 54 2.41 -1.38 -5.95
N LEU A 55 2.15 -0.64 -4.88
CA LEU A 55 2.58 -0.95 -3.51
C LEU A 55 1.38 -1.00 -2.59
N GLU A 56 1.35 -1.97 -1.71
CA GLU A 56 0.38 -2.06 -0.62
C GLU A 56 1.13 -2.09 0.69
N LEU A 57 0.82 -1.15 1.58
CA LEU A 57 1.43 -1.08 2.90
C LEU A 57 0.34 -1.08 3.98
N GLU A 58 0.57 -1.84 5.04
CA GLU A 58 -0.35 -1.94 6.16
C GLU A 58 0.13 -1.00 7.27
N THR A 59 -0.72 -0.09 7.74
CA THR A 59 -0.35 0.88 8.77
C THR A 59 -1.54 1.21 9.67
N GLY A 60 -1.35 1.13 10.98
CA GLY A 60 -2.41 1.36 11.97
C GLY A 60 -3.62 0.46 11.75
N GLN A 61 -4.73 1.04 11.28
CA GLN A 61 -5.98 0.33 10.99
C GLN A 61 -6.34 0.33 9.50
N SER A 62 -5.40 0.71 8.63
CA SER A 62 -5.65 0.81 7.20
C SER A 62 -4.52 0.21 6.36
N THR A 63 -4.89 -0.18 5.15
CA THR A 63 -3.95 -0.52 4.09
C THR A 63 -4.00 0.58 3.05
N ALA A 64 -2.85 1.22 2.82
CA ALA A 64 -2.70 2.18 1.74
C ALA A 64 -2.17 1.46 0.49
N VAL A 65 -2.88 1.62 -0.62
CA VAL A 65 -2.49 1.12 -1.93
C VAL A 65 -2.05 2.31 -2.77
N VAL A 66 -0.83 2.25 -3.30
CA VAL A 66 -0.22 3.30 -4.11
C VAL A 66 0.04 2.75 -5.50
N PHE A 67 -0.54 3.41 -6.51
CA PHE A 67 -0.27 3.16 -7.92
C PHE A 67 0.52 4.33 -8.51
N ALA A 68 1.57 4.03 -9.27
CA ALA A 68 2.25 5.02 -10.11
C ALA A 68 3.02 4.33 -11.25
N GLY A 69 3.31 5.06 -12.32
CA GLY A 69 3.95 4.48 -13.51
C GLY A 69 5.37 3.92 -13.33
N THR A 70 6.01 4.10 -12.16
CA THR A 70 7.32 3.52 -11.87
C THR A 70 7.48 3.17 -10.39
N ARG A 71 8.26 2.14 -10.08
CA ARG A 71 8.66 1.76 -8.71
C ARG A 71 9.26 2.92 -7.93
N ALA A 72 10.15 3.69 -8.55
CA ALA A 72 10.79 4.83 -7.90
C ALA A 72 9.75 5.89 -7.46
N ARG A 73 8.70 6.11 -8.26
CA ARG A 73 7.62 7.04 -7.93
C ARG A 73 6.71 6.50 -6.83
N VAL A 74 6.36 5.22 -6.88
CA VAL A 74 5.60 4.53 -5.82
C VAL A 74 6.30 4.65 -4.47
N LEU A 75 7.59 4.31 -4.41
CA LEU A 75 8.37 4.38 -3.16
C LEU A 75 8.53 5.81 -2.65
N ARG A 76 8.66 6.80 -3.54
CA ARG A 76 8.70 8.22 -3.17
C ARG A 76 7.38 8.68 -2.54
N ILE A 77 6.25 8.29 -3.13
CA ILE A 77 4.93 8.59 -2.58
C ILE A 77 4.76 7.92 -1.21
N ALA A 78 5.11 6.64 -1.10
CA ALA A 78 5.01 5.89 0.15
C ALA A 78 5.88 6.51 1.27
N GLY A 79 7.09 6.96 0.94
CA GLY A 79 7.97 7.68 1.87
C GLY A 79 7.41 9.03 2.33
N ALA A 80 6.59 9.68 1.51
CA ALA A 80 5.98 10.98 1.77
C ALA A 80 4.61 10.91 2.46
N LEU A 81 4.05 9.71 2.70
CA LEU A 81 2.75 9.55 3.35
C LEU A 81 2.70 10.28 4.69
N ARG A 82 1.54 10.82 5.03
CA ARG A 82 1.29 11.48 6.31
C ARG A 82 -0.12 11.17 6.76
N ALA A 83 -0.34 11.17 8.07
CA ALA A 83 -1.70 11.08 8.58
C ALA A 83 -2.45 12.37 8.22
N ILE A 84 -3.75 12.24 7.94
CA ILE A 84 -4.61 13.37 7.58
C ILE A 84 -4.74 14.35 8.76
N ASP A 85 -4.73 13.84 9.97
CA ASP A 85 -4.76 14.61 11.23
C ASP A 85 -3.41 15.25 11.59
N GLY A 86 -2.36 15.03 10.79
CA GLY A 86 -1.03 15.58 11.03
C GLY A 86 -0.22 14.90 12.14
N THR A 87 -0.75 13.85 12.78
CA THR A 87 -0.05 13.13 13.87
C THR A 87 1.19 12.38 13.38
N VAL A 88 1.21 11.98 12.10
CA VAL A 88 2.32 11.27 11.46
C VAL A 88 2.93 12.15 10.38
N LEU A 89 4.12 12.68 10.65
CA LEU A 89 4.89 13.49 9.70
C LEU A 89 5.60 12.63 8.64
N PRO A 90 5.95 13.19 7.47
CA PRO A 90 6.85 12.54 6.52
C PRO A 90 8.16 12.12 7.19
N LEU A 91 8.76 11.02 6.71
CA LEU A 91 10.04 10.46 7.21
C LEU A 91 10.02 9.93 8.66
N ARG A 92 8.95 10.15 9.44
CA ARG A 92 8.77 9.48 10.75
C ARG A 92 8.31 8.03 10.56
N PRO A 93 8.47 7.13 11.53
CA PRO A 93 7.86 5.80 11.43
C PRO A 93 6.35 5.90 11.15
N LEU A 94 5.83 5.02 10.29
CA LEU A 94 4.38 4.88 10.13
C LEU A 94 3.80 4.14 11.34
N PRO A 95 2.53 4.39 11.72
CA PRO A 95 1.86 3.60 12.75
C PRO A 95 1.95 2.11 12.43
N GLN A 96 2.41 1.32 13.39
CA GLN A 96 2.48 -0.13 13.23
C GLN A 96 1.06 -0.70 13.01
N PRO A 97 0.92 -1.75 12.18
CA PRO A 97 -0.36 -2.46 12.06
C PRO A 97 -0.91 -2.86 13.42
N THR A 98 -2.22 -2.72 13.60
CA THR A 98 -2.86 -3.12 14.86
C THR A 98 -2.88 -4.65 14.94
N ARG A 99 -2.45 -5.20 16.07
CA ARG A 99 -2.35 -6.66 16.33
C ARG A 99 -3.68 -7.36 15.99
N GLY A 100 -3.61 -8.35 15.11
CA GLY A 100 -4.77 -9.03 14.50
C GLY A 100 -4.71 -9.06 12.97
N GLN A 101 -4.01 -8.11 12.36
CA GLN A 101 -3.89 -7.98 10.89
C GLN A 101 -2.82 -8.90 10.27
N GLU A 102 -1.82 -9.31 11.07
CA GLU A 102 -0.74 -10.21 10.66
C GLU A 102 -1.19 -11.67 10.40
N GLY A 103 -2.45 -12.01 10.71
CA GLY A 103 -2.98 -13.39 10.65
C GLY A 103 -4.08 -13.64 9.61
N GLY A 104 -4.44 -12.64 8.81
CA GLY A 104 -5.56 -12.70 7.87
C GLY A 104 -6.88 -12.16 8.45
N PRO A 105 -7.99 -12.24 7.68
CA PRO A 105 -9.27 -11.57 7.99
C PRO A 105 -9.99 -12.08 9.25
N SER A 106 -9.47 -13.11 9.91
CA SER A 106 -10.13 -13.80 11.04
C SER A 106 -10.00 -13.09 12.39
N ASN A 107 -9.17 -12.05 12.50
CA ASN A 107 -8.94 -11.29 13.74
C ASN A 107 -9.25 -9.79 13.55
N CYS A 108 -10.13 -9.51 12.60
CA CYS A 108 -11.05 -8.39 12.68
C CYS A 108 -12.38 -8.92 13.24
#